data_AF-A0A6N8IIM2-F1
#
_entry.id   AF-A0A6N8IIM2-F1
#
_cell.length_a   1.000
_cell.length_b   1.000
_cell.length_c   1.000
_cell.angle_alpha   90.00
_cell.angle_beta   90.00
_cell.angle_gamma   90.00
#
_symmetry.space_group_name_H-M   'P 1'
#
loop_
_entity.id
_entity.type
_entity.pdbx_description
1 polymer ?
#
loop_
_entity_poly.entity_id
_entity_poly.type
_entity_poly.pdbx_seq_one_letter_code
_entity_poly.pdbx_strand_id
1 'polypeptide(L)'
;MTEQEETGLTTDVGEVPSGAEDCREKQTKRVSAREEGLERQDSAPEGTAASGIPLVSPGRAECFLGIDIGSISTKGVIVDADRAIVARSYLWTEGNPTDAARRVVADLGAQIDHATMRVRAVGTTGSARRLVGAMLGAAVVKNEITAHAVGTTYLHPDVRTILEIGGQDSKIICVENGIAVDYAMNTLCAAGTGAFLSSQAARLGVEVEEFGEIALASKRPANIAARCTVFAESDLVHKIQVGYAREDIIAGLCRAVASNYLNNVGKGKKIVAPVVFQGGVSKNVGVVRAFEDMLGMSVLVDPDGHLMGAFGVALLAAEASAAEAGAGSTGAGASSRTADCEAFDFQAVGDFAFKTREIECAKCANHCEIICVYRDEQLIDSWGNRCDQGAVRAG
;
A
#
# COMPACT_ATOMS: atom_id res chain seq x y z
N MET A 1 -0.88 27.84 -68.02
CA MET A 1 -1.64 28.95 -67.44
C MET A 1 -2.56 28.33 -66.40
N THR A 2 -2.34 28.37 -65.09
CA THR A 2 -1.58 29.24 -64.16
C THR A 2 -1.49 28.40 -62.87
N GLU A 3 -0.28 28.08 -62.40
CA GLU A 3 0.42 28.66 -61.24
C GLU A 3 -0.16 28.30 -59.86
N GLN A 4 0.74 27.70 -59.06
CA GLN A 4 0.61 27.35 -57.64
C GLN A 4 0.86 28.60 -56.78
N GLU A 5 0.11 28.76 -55.69
CA GLU A 5 0.48 29.63 -54.58
C GLU A 5 0.53 28.81 -53.28
N GLU A 6 1.74 28.49 -52.85
CA GLU A 6 2.05 28.19 -51.44
C GLU A 6 2.28 29.53 -50.74
N THR A 7 1.53 29.80 -49.67
CA THR A 7 1.85 30.86 -48.72
C THR A 7 2.06 30.22 -47.35
N GLY A 8 3.32 30.30 -46.88
CA GLY A 8 3.71 29.93 -45.54
C GLY A 8 3.23 30.99 -44.53
N LEU A 9 2.80 30.51 -43.37
CA LEU A 9 2.59 31.34 -42.19
C LEU A 9 3.40 30.75 -41.03
N THR A 10 4.51 31.41 -40.74
CA THR A 10 5.32 31.25 -39.52
C THR A 10 4.51 31.68 -38.32
N THR A 11 4.46 30.85 -37.27
CA THR A 11 3.92 31.26 -35.97
C THR A 11 5.05 31.44 -34.97
N ASP A 12 5.04 32.63 -34.40
CA ASP A 12 5.94 33.24 -33.44
C ASP A 12 5.75 32.59 -32.05
N VAL A 13 6.83 32.13 -31.44
CA VAL A 13 6.83 31.59 -30.07
C VAL A 13 6.98 32.76 -29.09
N GLY A 14 5.84 33.29 -28.64
CA GLY A 14 5.78 34.29 -27.58
C GLY A 14 6.13 33.69 -26.20
N GLU A 15 6.95 34.42 -25.45
CA GLU A 15 7.35 34.14 -24.07
C GLU A 15 6.15 34.08 -23.12
N VAL A 16 6.15 33.08 -22.22
CA VAL A 16 5.17 32.91 -21.14
C VAL A 16 5.71 33.58 -19.87
N PRO A 17 4.96 34.47 -19.18
CA PRO A 17 5.45 35.09 -17.95
C PRO A 17 5.40 34.13 -16.76
N SER A 18 6.43 34.21 -15.91
CA SER A 18 6.67 33.43 -14.70
C SER A 18 5.67 33.78 -13.58
N GLY A 19 4.76 32.85 -13.29
CA GLY A 19 3.82 32.92 -12.15
C GLY A 19 3.84 31.69 -11.23
N ALA A 20 4.79 30.77 -11.42
CA ALA A 20 4.77 29.46 -10.76
C ALA A 20 5.48 29.40 -9.38
N GLU A 21 6.18 30.45 -8.95
CA GLU A 21 6.91 30.44 -7.68
C GLU A 21 6.09 30.94 -6.47
N ASP A 22 5.11 31.83 -6.65
CA ASP A 22 4.34 32.43 -5.54
C ASP A 22 3.24 31.50 -4.95
N CYS A 23 2.97 30.34 -5.58
CA CYS A 23 1.96 29.39 -5.09
C CYS A 23 2.55 28.38 -4.09
N ARG A 24 3.86 28.06 -4.18
CA ARG A 24 4.53 27.10 -3.30
C ARG A 24 4.74 27.63 -1.87
N GLU A 25 4.92 28.94 -1.71
CA GLU A 25 5.20 29.55 -0.39
C GLU A 25 3.92 29.81 0.44
N LYS A 26 2.75 29.85 -0.21
CA LYS A 26 1.44 30.02 0.45
C LYS A 26 0.86 28.71 0.97
N GLN A 27 1.30 27.55 0.46
CA GLN A 27 0.88 26.23 0.90
C GLN A 27 1.56 25.79 2.21
N THR A 28 2.83 26.13 2.42
CA THR A 28 3.58 25.77 3.65
C THR A 28 3.14 26.57 4.88
N LYS A 29 2.66 27.82 4.73
CA LYS A 29 2.23 28.67 5.86
C LYS A 29 0.79 28.40 6.36
N ARG A 30 -0.02 27.62 5.66
CA ARG A 30 -1.42 27.33 6.05
C ARG A 30 -1.62 26.00 6.79
N VAL A 31 -0.68 25.08 6.68
CA VAL A 31 -0.71 23.80 7.42
C VAL A 31 -0.30 23.99 8.88
N SER A 32 0.59 24.93 9.17
CA SER A 32 1.09 25.19 10.55
C SER A 32 0.09 25.90 11.48
N ALA A 33 -1.06 26.35 10.98
CA ALA A 33 -2.00 27.19 11.74
C ALA A 33 -3.29 26.45 12.16
N ARG A 34 -3.37 25.12 12.00
CA ARG A 34 -4.55 24.33 12.35
C ARG A 34 -4.32 23.23 13.41
N GLU A 35 -3.11 23.13 13.96
CA GLU A 35 -2.79 22.16 15.03
C GLU A 35 -2.85 22.75 16.46
N GLU A 36 -3.06 24.05 16.59
CA GLU A 36 -3.24 24.70 17.90
C GLU A 36 -4.73 24.80 18.25
N GLY A 37 -5.30 23.77 18.88
CA GLY A 37 -6.67 23.89 19.38
C GLY A 37 -7.36 22.61 19.79
N LEU A 38 -6.79 21.83 20.72
CA LEU A 38 -7.59 20.90 21.52
C LEU A 38 -6.92 20.59 22.87
N GLU A 39 -6.89 21.58 23.76
CA GLU A 39 -6.69 21.33 25.19
C GLU A 39 -8.01 20.86 25.81
N ARG A 40 -8.01 19.69 26.45
CA ARG A 40 -9.02 19.34 27.46
C ARG A 40 -8.36 18.78 28.70
N GLN A 41 -8.71 19.43 29.79
CA GLN A 41 -8.43 19.14 31.19
C GLN A 41 -9.02 17.79 31.58
N ASP A 42 -8.26 16.99 32.33
CA ASP A 42 -8.83 16.08 33.31
C ASP A 42 -7.93 16.01 34.55
N SER A 43 -8.59 16.24 35.69
CA SER A 43 -8.03 16.38 37.04
C SER A 43 -7.69 15.01 37.66
N ALA A 44 -6.47 14.89 38.20
CA ALA A 44 -6.06 13.77 39.05
C ALA A 44 -6.62 13.88 40.47
N PRO A 45 -6.83 12.76 41.18
CA PRO A 45 -6.77 12.72 42.64
C PRO A 45 -5.46 12.08 43.13
N GLU A 46 -4.83 12.74 44.10
CA GLU A 46 -3.65 12.27 44.81
C GLU A 46 -3.99 11.18 45.85
N GLY A 47 -3.04 10.26 46.07
CA GLY A 47 -2.78 9.67 47.38
C GLY A 47 -2.77 8.15 47.47
N THR A 48 -1.58 7.53 47.47
CA THR A 48 -0.89 6.99 48.66
C THR A 48 0.18 5.95 48.26
N ALA A 49 1.37 6.10 48.83
CA ALA A 49 2.52 5.25 48.61
C ALA A 49 2.56 4.07 49.60
N ALA A 50 2.97 2.89 49.11
CA ALA A 50 4.05 2.03 49.66
C ALA A 50 3.81 0.53 49.36
N SER A 51 4.73 -0.11 48.64
CA SER A 51 5.66 -1.11 49.20
C SER A 51 6.43 -1.81 48.06
N GLY A 52 7.71 -2.08 48.31
CA GLY A 52 8.69 -2.43 47.29
C GLY A 52 8.44 -3.75 46.57
N ILE A 53 8.62 -3.70 45.24
CA ILE A 53 8.87 -4.84 44.37
C ILE A 53 10.27 -4.58 43.76
N PRO A 54 11.15 -5.59 43.63
CA PRO A 54 12.46 -5.39 43.03
C PRO A 54 12.27 -4.87 41.60
N LEU A 55 12.94 -3.76 41.24
CA LEU A 55 13.02 -3.29 39.86
C LEU A 55 13.70 -4.38 39.01
N VAL A 56 12.89 -5.23 38.40
CA VAL A 56 13.26 -5.88 37.15
C VAL A 56 13.31 -4.75 36.14
N SER A 57 14.49 -4.44 35.61
CA SER A 57 14.64 -3.49 34.51
C SER A 57 13.59 -3.84 33.44
N PRO A 58 12.64 -2.94 33.10
CA PRO A 58 11.60 -3.29 32.16
C PRO A 58 12.27 -3.60 30.83
N GLY A 59 12.22 -4.87 30.41
CA GLY A 59 12.64 -5.24 29.06
C GLY A 59 11.82 -4.44 28.06
N ARG A 60 12.45 -3.98 26.98
CA ARG A 60 11.74 -3.24 25.93
C ARG A 60 10.59 -4.10 25.40
N ALA A 61 9.40 -3.52 25.29
CA ALA A 61 8.24 -4.14 24.67
C ALA A 61 8.60 -4.58 23.24
N GLU A 62 8.21 -5.81 22.90
CA GLU A 62 8.51 -6.37 21.59
C GLU A 62 7.51 -5.88 20.56
N CYS A 63 8.04 -5.44 19.43
CA CYS A 63 7.26 -4.98 18.29
C CYS A 63 7.68 -5.69 17.01
N PHE A 64 6.84 -5.60 15.99
CA PHE A 64 7.05 -6.24 14.70
C PHE A 64 6.75 -5.26 13.58
N LEU A 65 7.66 -5.16 12.62
CA LEU A 65 7.56 -4.24 11.51
C LEU A 65 6.99 -4.96 10.29
N GLY A 66 5.96 -4.41 9.68
CA GLY A 66 5.46 -4.86 8.39
C GLY A 66 5.58 -3.77 7.35
N ILE A 67 6.10 -4.11 6.16
CA ILE A 67 6.17 -3.19 5.02
C ILE A 67 5.45 -3.82 3.82
N ASP A 68 4.51 -3.08 3.23
CA ASP A 68 3.89 -3.38 1.93
C ASP A 68 4.45 -2.41 0.86
N ILE A 69 5.27 -2.95 -0.05
CA ILE A 69 5.94 -2.18 -1.09
C ILE A 69 5.25 -2.42 -2.43
N GLY A 70 4.28 -1.55 -2.76
CA GLY A 70 3.60 -1.54 -4.05
C GLY A 70 4.32 -0.69 -5.10
N SER A 71 3.86 -0.77 -6.35
CA SER A 71 4.40 0.03 -7.46
C SER A 71 4.12 1.54 -7.32
N ILE A 72 3.00 1.88 -6.69
CA ILE A 72 2.55 3.26 -6.50
C ILE A 72 2.84 3.79 -5.11
N SER A 73 2.57 2.97 -4.09
CA SER A 73 2.70 3.38 -2.69
C SER A 73 3.36 2.30 -1.85
N THR A 74 4.16 2.78 -0.91
CA THR A 74 4.83 1.98 0.12
C THR A 74 4.18 2.32 1.46
N LYS A 75 3.79 1.29 2.19
CA LYS A 75 3.12 1.41 3.48
C LYS A 75 3.89 0.62 4.51
N GLY A 76 3.86 1.09 5.74
CA GLY A 76 4.42 0.33 6.84
C GLY A 76 3.63 0.52 8.11
N VAL A 77 3.72 -0.48 8.97
CA VAL A 77 3.16 -0.46 10.31
C VAL A 77 4.12 -1.10 11.29
N ILE A 78 4.09 -0.62 12.53
CA ILE A 78 4.67 -1.34 13.66
C ILE A 78 3.52 -1.80 14.53
N VAL A 79 3.53 -3.10 14.86
CA VAL A 79 2.57 -3.69 15.81
C VAL A 79 3.30 -4.10 17.09
N ASP A 80 2.63 -3.95 18.23
CA ASP A 80 3.14 -4.42 19.52
C ASP A 80 2.88 -5.93 19.76
N ALA A 81 3.20 -6.40 20.95
CA ALA A 81 2.99 -7.78 21.38
C ALA A 81 1.50 -8.19 21.34
N ASP A 82 0.59 -7.25 21.63
CA ASP A 82 -0.87 -7.43 21.61
C ASP A 82 -1.47 -7.26 20.20
N ARG A 83 -0.61 -7.07 19.19
CA ARG A 83 -0.96 -6.86 17.78
C ARG A 83 -1.68 -5.55 17.50
N ALA A 84 -1.60 -4.58 18.41
CA ALA A 84 -2.11 -3.24 18.16
C ALA A 84 -1.10 -2.45 17.29
N ILE A 85 -1.61 -1.66 16.34
CA ILE A 85 -0.77 -0.80 15.49
C ILE A 85 -0.34 0.44 16.29
N VAL A 86 0.95 0.52 16.60
CA VAL A 86 1.56 1.63 17.37
C VAL A 86 2.22 2.70 16.49
N ALA A 87 2.56 2.37 15.24
CA ALA A 87 3.07 3.34 14.26
C ALA A 87 2.54 3.03 12.86
N ARG A 88 2.34 4.07 12.04
CA ARG A 88 1.78 3.98 10.68
C ARG A 88 2.56 4.88 9.73
N SER A 89 2.76 4.42 8.50
CA SER A 89 3.33 5.24 7.44
C SER A 89 2.72 4.84 6.10
N TYR A 90 2.42 5.84 5.29
CA TYR A 90 1.95 5.69 3.92
C TYR A 90 2.61 6.76 3.07
N LEU A 91 3.35 6.35 2.03
CA LEU A 91 3.97 7.28 1.10
C LEU A 91 3.97 6.74 -0.33
N TRP A 92 4.27 7.61 -1.28
CA TRP A 92 4.42 7.25 -2.69
C TRP A 92 5.76 6.58 -2.94
N THR A 93 5.75 5.48 -3.71
CA THR A 93 6.97 4.73 -4.06
C THR A 93 7.86 5.50 -5.05
N GLU A 94 7.27 6.37 -5.87
CA GLU A 94 7.98 7.27 -6.80
C GLU A 94 9.00 6.56 -7.72
N GLY A 95 8.72 5.29 -8.07
CA GLY A 95 9.60 4.47 -8.90
C GLY A 95 10.88 3.99 -8.21
N ASN A 96 11.12 4.35 -6.94
CA ASN A 96 12.29 3.95 -6.18
C ASN A 96 11.87 3.20 -4.89
N PRO A 97 11.63 1.87 -4.97
CA PRO A 97 11.16 1.09 -3.82
C PRO A 97 12.16 1.05 -2.67
N THR A 98 13.45 1.16 -2.93
CA THR A 98 14.48 1.16 -1.89
C THR A 98 14.50 2.45 -1.08
N ASP A 99 14.38 3.60 -1.75
CA ASP A 99 14.30 4.90 -1.07
C ASP A 99 12.97 5.07 -0.34
N ALA A 100 11.86 4.68 -0.98
CA ALA A 100 10.55 4.68 -0.38
C ALA A 100 10.51 3.85 0.92
N ALA A 101 11.10 2.65 0.91
CA ALA A 101 11.20 1.81 2.10
C ALA A 101 12.08 2.45 3.19
N ARG A 102 13.20 3.11 2.85
CA ARG A 102 14.03 3.86 3.82
C ARG A 102 13.23 4.96 4.50
N ARG A 103 12.50 5.75 3.72
CA ARG A 103 11.64 6.83 4.21
C ARG A 103 10.55 6.30 5.13
N VAL A 104 9.88 5.20 4.75
CA VAL A 104 8.87 4.55 5.62
C VAL A 104 9.49 4.08 6.93
N VAL A 105 10.65 3.42 6.90
CA VAL A 105 11.31 2.93 8.10
C VAL A 105 11.72 4.09 9.02
N ALA A 106 12.26 5.17 8.46
CA ALA A 106 12.63 6.36 9.22
C ALA A 106 11.41 7.04 9.87
N ASP A 107 10.32 7.19 9.12
CA ASP A 107 9.06 7.75 9.61
C ASP A 107 8.46 6.90 10.75
N LEU A 108 8.42 5.58 10.59
CA LEU A 108 7.95 4.67 11.63
C LEU A 108 8.84 4.68 12.89
N GLY A 109 10.17 4.76 12.70
CA GLY A 109 11.12 4.86 13.81
C GLY A 109 10.89 6.12 14.64
N ALA A 110 10.60 7.25 13.99
CA ALA A 110 10.31 8.52 14.67
C ALA A 110 9.01 8.51 15.50
N GLN A 111 8.11 7.55 15.26
CA GLN A 111 6.82 7.43 15.96
C GLN A 111 6.87 6.54 17.20
N ILE A 112 7.97 5.82 17.45
CA ILE A 112 8.11 4.90 18.59
C ILE A 112 9.18 5.37 19.58
N ASP A 113 9.01 5.02 20.85
CA ASP A 113 10.03 5.25 21.86
C ASP A 113 11.04 4.08 21.87
N HIS A 114 12.21 4.30 21.28
CA HIS A 114 13.28 3.30 21.24
C HIS A 114 13.84 2.91 22.61
N ALA A 115 13.58 3.68 23.67
CA ALA A 115 13.97 3.32 25.03
C ALA A 115 13.09 2.20 25.59
N THR A 116 11.81 2.19 25.22
CA THR A 116 10.78 1.28 25.76
C THR A 116 10.31 0.23 24.76
N MET A 117 10.53 0.42 23.45
CA MET A 117 10.10 -0.48 22.39
C MET A 117 11.28 -1.01 21.56
N ARG A 118 11.14 -2.24 21.06
CA ARG A 118 12.15 -2.89 20.23
C ARG A 118 11.51 -3.75 19.15
N VAL A 119 11.83 -3.46 17.89
CA VAL A 119 11.39 -4.30 16.75
C VAL A 119 12.22 -5.59 16.71
N ARG A 120 11.56 -6.73 16.87
CA ARG A 120 12.19 -8.07 16.91
C ARG A 120 12.26 -8.74 15.55
N ALA A 121 11.28 -8.51 14.68
CA ALA A 121 11.24 -9.10 13.35
C ALA A 121 10.58 -8.16 12.35
N VAL A 122 10.96 -8.33 11.08
CA VAL A 122 10.46 -7.57 9.94
C VAL A 122 9.80 -8.52 8.95
N GLY A 123 8.62 -8.12 8.46
CA GLY A 123 7.90 -8.76 7.38
C GLY A 123 7.78 -7.84 6.16
N THR A 124 7.92 -8.37 4.95
CA THR A 124 7.71 -7.62 3.71
C THR A 124 6.73 -8.28 2.75
N THR A 125 5.90 -7.45 2.12
CA THR A 125 4.93 -7.83 1.09
C THR A 125 4.86 -6.80 -0.04
N GLY A 126 3.97 -7.02 -1.01
CA GLY A 126 3.86 -6.21 -2.22
C GLY A 126 4.76 -6.67 -3.37
N SER A 127 4.84 -5.86 -4.43
CA SER A 127 5.54 -6.19 -5.67
C SER A 127 7.07 -6.22 -5.51
N ALA A 128 7.65 -5.30 -4.73
CA ALA A 128 9.09 -5.22 -4.49
C ALA A 128 9.54 -5.90 -3.18
N ARG A 129 8.69 -6.76 -2.59
CA ARG A 129 8.93 -7.42 -1.28
C ARG A 129 10.25 -8.15 -1.13
N ARG A 130 10.77 -8.77 -2.20
CA ARG A 130 12.04 -9.52 -2.16
C ARG A 130 13.23 -8.58 -2.03
N LEU A 131 13.27 -7.55 -2.88
CA LEU A 131 14.28 -6.50 -2.85
C LEU A 131 14.32 -5.81 -1.48
N VAL A 132 13.16 -5.35 -1.00
CA VAL A 132 13.09 -4.66 0.29
C VAL A 132 13.24 -5.63 1.46
N GLY A 133 12.81 -6.88 1.32
CA GLY A 133 13.04 -7.92 2.32
C GLY A 133 14.53 -8.20 2.52
N ALA A 134 15.29 -8.34 1.43
CA ALA A 134 16.75 -8.48 1.49
C ALA A 134 17.41 -7.22 2.08
N MET A 135 16.89 -6.03 1.72
CA MET A 135 17.38 -4.75 2.26
C MET A 135 17.21 -4.63 3.78
N LEU A 136 16.07 -5.07 4.30
CA LEU A 136 15.71 -4.91 5.71
C LEU A 136 16.03 -6.15 6.57
N GLY A 137 16.61 -7.20 5.99
CA GLY A 137 16.82 -8.47 6.69
C GLY A 137 15.51 -9.12 7.15
N ALA A 138 14.47 -9.06 6.32
CA ALA A 138 13.14 -9.52 6.67
C ALA A 138 13.11 -11.02 7.00
N ALA A 139 12.57 -11.34 8.18
CA ALA A 139 12.33 -12.72 8.61
C ALA A 139 11.23 -13.38 7.78
N VAL A 140 10.28 -12.59 7.29
CA VAL A 140 9.13 -13.07 6.50
C VAL A 140 9.01 -12.26 5.21
N VAL A 141 9.03 -12.95 4.07
CA VAL A 141 8.71 -12.37 2.76
C VAL A 141 7.53 -13.11 2.17
N LYS A 142 6.37 -12.47 2.07
CA LYS A 142 5.11 -13.12 1.66
C LYS A 142 4.36 -12.32 0.60
N ASN A 143 3.65 -13.02 -0.27
CA ASN A 143 2.83 -12.36 -1.29
C ASN A 143 1.69 -11.56 -0.63
N GLU A 144 1.24 -10.53 -1.33
CA GLU A 144 0.20 -9.61 -0.87
C GLU A 144 -1.15 -10.29 -0.64
N ILE A 145 -1.50 -11.33 -1.41
CA ILE A 145 -2.74 -12.09 -1.21
C ILE A 145 -2.76 -12.72 0.19
N THR A 146 -1.66 -13.35 0.60
CA THR A 146 -1.52 -13.96 1.92
C THR A 146 -1.51 -12.89 3.00
N ALA A 147 -0.73 -11.82 2.82
CA ALA A 147 -0.61 -10.76 3.80
C ALA A 147 -1.97 -10.08 4.06
N HIS A 148 -2.68 -9.66 3.01
CA HIS A 148 -4.02 -9.11 3.14
C HIS A 148 -5.01 -10.09 3.77
N ALA A 149 -5.01 -11.37 3.36
CA ALA A 149 -5.90 -12.36 3.95
C ALA A 149 -5.63 -12.55 5.45
N VAL A 150 -4.37 -12.64 5.87
CA VAL A 150 -3.98 -12.77 7.29
C VAL A 150 -4.39 -11.53 8.08
N GLY A 151 -4.09 -10.33 7.58
CA GLY A 151 -4.48 -9.08 8.25
C GLY A 151 -5.99 -8.97 8.41
N THR A 152 -6.76 -9.24 7.36
CA THR A 152 -8.22 -9.14 7.41
C THR A 152 -8.86 -10.22 8.27
N THR A 153 -8.40 -11.48 8.19
CA THR A 153 -8.96 -12.58 9.01
C THR A 153 -8.61 -12.45 10.49
N TYR A 154 -7.54 -11.73 10.84
CA TYR A 154 -7.24 -11.38 12.22
C TYR A 154 -8.31 -10.43 12.81
N LEU A 155 -8.72 -9.41 12.06
CA LEU A 155 -9.73 -8.44 12.51
C LEU A 155 -11.17 -8.96 12.34
N HIS A 156 -11.42 -9.72 11.28
CA HIS A 156 -12.73 -10.24 10.88
C HIS A 156 -12.62 -11.75 10.62
N PRO A 157 -12.63 -12.61 11.66
CA PRO A 157 -12.42 -14.06 11.50
C PRO A 157 -13.44 -14.78 10.62
N ASP A 158 -14.64 -14.20 10.45
CA ASP A 158 -15.74 -14.72 9.66
C ASP A 158 -15.82 -14.14 8.24
N VAL A 159 -14.88 -13.26 7.85
CA VAL A 159 -14.85 -12.65 6.51
C VAL A 159 -14.89 -13.72 5.41
N ARG A 160 -15.71 -13.48 4.38
CA ARG A 160 -15.89 -14.42 3.26
C ARG A 160 -15.41 -13.85 1.94
N THR A 161 -15.37 -12.54 1.79
CA THR A 161 -14.81 -11.90 0.60
C THR A 161 -14.06 -10.63 0.97
N ILE A 162 -12.86 -10.49 0.44
CA ILE A 162 -12.05 -9.30 0.59
C ILE A 162 -11.92 -8.64 -0.76
N LEU A 163 -12.39 -7.41 -0.86
CA LEU A 163 -12.19 -6.53 -2.00
C LEU A 163 -11.00 -5.62 -1.69
N GLU A 164 -10.01 -5.55 -2.57
CA GLU A 164 -8.88 -4.64 -2.42
C GLU A 164 -8.71 -3.84 -3.70
N ILE A 165 -8.64 -2.52 -3.57
CA ILE A 165 -8.35 -1.64 -4.70
C ILE A 165 -7.26 -0.65 -4.29
N GLY A 166 -6.08 -0.88 -4.86
CA GLY A 166 -4.93 -0.01 -4.73
C GLY A 166 -4.88 1.08 -5.81
N GLY A 167 -3.72 1.70 -5.98
CA GLY A 167 -3.50 2.73 -7.00
C GLY A 167 -3.49 2.17 -8.42
N GLN A 168 -2.74 1.08 -8.65
CA GLN A 168 -2.53 0.51 -10.00
C GLN A 168 -3.06 -0.90 -10.19
N ASP A 169 -3.46 -1.56 -9.11
CA ASP A 169 -3.98 -2.91 -9.16
C ASP A 169 -5.22 -3.04 -8.27
N SER A 170 -5.93 -4.14 -8.48
CA SER A 170 -7.07 -4.53 -7.66
C SER A 170 -7.07 -6.04 -7.46
N LYS A 171 -7.56 -6.49 -6.32
CA LYS A 171 -7.58 -7.90 -5.92
C LYS A 171 -8.92 -8.26 -5.34
N ILE A 172 -9.36 -9.50 -5.58
CA ILE A 172 -10.43 -10.14 -4.82
C ILE A 172 -9.87 -11.39 -4.17
N ILE A 173 -10.23 -11.62 -2.91
CA ILE A 173 -9.83 -12.80 -2.16
C ILE A 173 -11.09 -13.41 -1.55
N CYS A 174 -11.41 -14.63 -1.94
CA CYS A 174 -12.48 -15.44 -1.34
C CYS A 174 -11.90 -16.26 -0.20
N VAL A 175 -12.54 -16.20 0.96
CA VAL A 175 -12.04 -16.81 2.20
C VAL A 175 -13.04 -17.85 2.70
N GLU A 176 -12.52 -19.00 3.12
CA GLU A 176 -13.28 -20.04 3.82
C GLU A 176 -12.46 -20.56 5.00
N ASN A 177 -13.09 -20.62 6.18
CA ASN A 177 -12.45 -21.08 7.42
C ASN A 177 -11.12 -20.36 7.73
N GLY A 178 -11.07 -19.05 7.50
CA GLY A 178 -9.88 -18.22 7.70
C GLY A 178 -8.77 -18.39 6.64
N ILE A 179 -9.02 -19.16 5.57
CA ILE A 179 -8.02 -19.44 4.52
C ILE A 179 -8.50 -18.87 3.19
N ALA A 180 -7.59 -18.23 2.45
CA ALA A 180 -7.85 -17.82 1.08
C ALA A 180 -7.97 -19.05 0.16
N VAL A 181 -9.17 -19.30 -0.38
CA VAL A 181 -9.46 -20.46 -1.24
C VAL A 181 -9.46 -20.11 -2.73
N ASP A 182 -9.72 -18.86 -3.06
CA ASP A 182 -9.73 -18.36 -4.42
C ASP A 182 -9.35 -16.88 -4.44
N TYR A 183 -8.68 -16.44 -5.49
CA TYR A 183 -8.34 -15.04 -5.67
C TYR A 183 -8.28 -14.69 -7.16
N ALA A 184 -8.37 -13.40 -7.45
CA ALA A 184 -7.99 -12.85 -8.75
C ALA A 184 -7.37 -11.47 -8.55
N MET A 185 -6.50 -11.08 -9.47
CA MET A 185 -5.86 -9.77 -9.47
C MET A 185 -5.85 -9.17 -10.88
N ASN A 186 -5.98 -7.86 -10.96
CA ASN A 186 -5.79 -7.10 -12.18
C ASN A 186 -4.63 -6.12 -11.98
N THR A 187 -3.59 -6.25 -12.81
CA THR A 187 -2.42 -5.37 -12.82
C THR A 187 -2.25 -4.60 -14.13
N LEU A 188 -3.12 -4.83 -15.12
CA LEU A 188 -2.98 -4.30 -16.48
C LEU A 188 -3.91 -3.12 -16.76
N CYS A 189 -5.11 -3.13 -16.19
CA CYS A 189 -6.13 -2.13 -16.50
C CYS A 189 -6.32 -1.13 -15.36
N ALA A 190 -6.17 0.16 -15.65
CA ALA A 190 -6.38 1.24 -14.68
C ALA A 190 -7.86 1.54 -14.37
N ALA A 191 -8.80 1.17 -15.23
CA ALA A 191 -10.20 1.63 -15.15
C ALA A 191 -10.96 1.17 -13.88
N GLY A 192 -10.41 0.22 -13.12
CA GLY A 192 -10.96 -0.27 -11.85
C GLY A 192 -10.04 -0.02 -10.64
N THR A 193 -9.15 0.97 -10.72
CA THR A 193 -8.14 1.26 -9.69
C THR A 193 -8.18 2.72 -9.23
N GLY A 194 -7.41 3.06 -8.19
CA GLY A 194 -7.28 4.43 -7.70
C GLY A 194 -6.72 5.40 -8.75
N ALA A 195 -5.83 4.96 -9.63
CA ALA A 195 -5.27 5.79 -10.71
C ALA A 195 -6.35 6.33 -11.66
N PHE A 196 -7.43 5.56 -11.89
CA PHE A 196 -8.59 6.08 -12.61
C PHE A 196 -9.18 7.27 -11.87
N LEU A 197 -9.50 7.14 -10.58
CA LEU A 197 -10.09 8.23 -9.79
C LEU A 197 -9.17 9.46 -9.75
N SER A 198 -7.87 9.26 -9.48
CA SER A 198 -6.90 10.36 -9.46
C SER A 198 -6.82 11.11 -10.80
N SER A 199 -6.79 10.38 -11.93
CA SER A 199 -6.77 11.02 -13.26
C SER A 199 -8.05 11.82 -13.55
N GLN A 200 -9.22 11.29 -13.16
CA GLN A 200 -10.48 12.00 -13.35
C GLN A 200 -10.63 13.18 -12.38
N ALA A 201 -10.09 13.08 -11.17
CA ALA A 201 -10.09 14.14 -10.17
C ALA A 201 -9.28 15.35 -10.63
N ALA A 202 -8.05 15.11 -11.09
CA ALA A 202 -7.20 16.15 -11.67
C ALA A 202 -7.90 16.89 -12.82
N ARG A 203 -8.62 16.15 -13.68
CA ARG A 203 -9.36 16.71 -14.82
C ARG A 203 -10.59 17.53 -14.43
N LEU A 204 -11.26 17.15 -13.35
CA LEU A 204 -12.39 17.88 -12.81
C LEU A 204 -11.96 19.03 -11.89
N GLY A 205 -10.66 19.19 -11.60
CA GLY A 205 -10.16 20.17 -10.63
C GLY A 205 -10.73 19.96 -9.24
N VAL A 206 -10.77 18.70 -8.78
CA VAL A 206 -11.16 18.30 -7.42
C VAL A 206 -10.01 17.49 -6.84
N GLU A 207 -9.80 17.57 -5.53
CA GLU A 207 -8.96 16.59 -4.83
C GLU A 207 -9.64 15.21 -4.81
N VAL A 208 -8.85 14.14 -4.91
CA VAL A 208 -9.38 12.77 -5.00
C VAL A 208 -10.03 12.32 -3.67
N GLU A 209 -9.64 12.94 -2.57
CA GLU A 209 -10.17 12.74 -1.23
C GLU A 209 -11.61 13.28 -1.10
N GLU A 210 -11.96 14.35 -1.85
CA GLU A 210 -13.29 14.96 -1.81
C GLU A 210 -14.30 14.23 -2.71
N PHE A 211 -13.83 13.38 -3.63
CA PHE A 211 -14.69 12.68 -4.60
C PHE A 211 -15.82 11.90 -3.95
N GLY A 212 -15.55 11.22 -2.83
CA GLY A 212 -16.52 10.38 -2.15
C GLY A 212 -17.72 11.18 -1.65
N GLU A 213 -17.47 12.26 -0.91
CA GLU A 213 -18.52 13.13 -0.36
C GLU A 213 -19.32 13.82 -1.47
N ILE A 214 -18.64 14.28 -2.53
CA ILE A 214 -19.32 14.88 -3.69
C ILE A 214 -20.22 13.85 -4.40
N ALA A 215 -19.76 12.60 -4.53
CA ALA A 215 -20.57 11.52 -5.13
C ALA A 215 -21.87 11.28 -4.34
N LEU A 216 -21.83 11.34 -3.01
CA LEU A 216 -22.99 11.08 -2.14
C LEU A 216 -24.08 12.16 -2.25
N ALA A 217 -23.74 13.37 -2.71
CA ALA A 217 -24.72 14.43 -2.97
C ALA A 217 -25.55 14.18 -4.24
N SER A 218 -25.11 13.29 -5.13
CA SER A 218 -25.81 12.96 -6.37
C SER A 218 -27.16 12.30 -6.10
N LYS A 219 -28.18 12.78 -6.81
CA LYS A 219 -29.51 12.13 -6.84
C LYS A 219 -29.72 11.29 -8.09
N ARG A 220 -28.93 11.53 -9.14
CA ARG A 220 -29.07 10.85 -10.43
C ARG A 220 -27.69 10.66 -11.08
N PRO A 221 -26.89 9.69 -10.61
CA PRO A 221 -25.55 9.44 -11.12
C PRO A 221 -25.53 9.32 -12.66
N ALA A 222 -24.55 9.97 -13.28
CA ALA A 222 -24.36 9.93 -14.71
C ALA A 222 -23.96 8.50 -15.15
N ASN A 223 -24.53 8.03 -16.25
CA ASN A 223 -24.05 6.80 -16.88
C ASN A 223 -22.77 7.12 -17.67
N ILE A 224 -21.62 6.72 -17.13
CA ILE A 224 -20.31 6.90 -17.74
C ILE A 224 -19.86 5.61 -18.43
N ALA A 225 -19.55 5.69 -19.72
CA ALA A 225 -19.04 4.58 -20.53
C ALA A 225 -17.56 4.28 -20.20
N ALA A 226 -17.31 3.71 -19.02
CA ALA A 226 -15.97 3.65 -18.44
C ALA A 226 -15.21 2.33 -18.63
N ARG A 227 -15.44 1.56 -19.71
CA ARG A 227 -14.73 0.27 -19.91
C ARG A 227 -13.20 0.42 -19.98
N CYS A 228 -12.74 1.56 -20.46
CA CYS A 228 -11.34 1.96 -20.51
C CYS A 228 -11.23 3.39 -20.01
N THR A 229 -10.15 3.72 -19.30
CA THR A 229 -9.89 5.09 -18.81
C THR A 229 -9.96 6.12 -19.93
N VAL A 230 -9.44 5.81 -21.12
CA VAL A 230 -9.46 6.71 -22.28
C VAL A 230 -10.88 6.99 -22.80
N PHE A 231 -11.75 5.98 -22.80
CA PHE A 231 -13.15 6.20 -23.24
C PHE A 231 -13.98 6.87 -22.16
N ALA A 232 -13.72 6.55 -20.89
CA ALA A 232 -14.33 7.24 -19.77
C ALA A 232 -14.01 8.74 -19.82
N GLU A 233 -12.78 9.06 -20.18
CA GLU A 233 -12.28 10.42 -20.32
C GLU A 233 -13.06 11.20 -21.40
N SER A 234 -13.24 10.62 -22.60
CA SER A 234 -14.03 11.25 -23.67
C SER A 234 -15.51 11.42 -23.28
N ASP A 235 -16.12 10.39 -22.69
CA ASP A 235 -17.52 10.47 -22.25
C ASP A 235 -17.70 11.50 -21.13
N LEU A 236 -16.75 11.58 -20.19
CA LEU A 236 -16.72 12.60 -19.13
C LEU A 236 -16.81 14.02 -19.71
N VAL A 237 -15.97 14.35 -20.70
CA VAL A 237 -16.01 15.67 -21.36
C VAL A 237 -17.33 15.91 -22.05
N HIS A 238 -17.88 14.90 -22.72
CA HIS A 238 -19.20 15.01 -23.32
C HIS A 238 -20.27 15.33 -22.28
N LYS A 239 -20.30 14.62 -21.13
CA LYS A 239 -21.27 14.87 -20.04
C LYS A 239 -21.16 16.28 -19.46
N ILE A 240 -19.94 16.81 -19.33
CA ILE A 240 -19.71 18.19 -18.90
C ILE A 240 -20.31 19.17 -19.92
N GLN A 241 -20.03 18.95 -21.22
CA GLN A 241 -20.53 19.84 -22.30
C GLN A 241 -22.04 19.87 -22.41
N VAL A 242 -22.72 18.74 -22.17
CA VAL A 242 -24.19 18.69 -22.19
C VAL A 242 -24.84 19.12 -20.85
N GLY A 243 -24.04 19.59 -19.88
CA GLY A 243 -24.53 20.26 -18.68
C GLY A 243 -24.92 19.35 -17.52
N TYR A 244 -24.33 18.15 -17.39
CA TYR A 244 -24.55 17.32 -16.21
C TYR A 244 -23.98 17.98 -14.95
N ALA A 245 -24.67 17.80 -13.83
CA ALA A 245 -24.20 18.27 -12.53
C ALA A 245 -22.90 17.55 -12.15
N ARG A 246 -22.02 18.25 -11.42
CA ARG A 246 -20.67 17.76 -11.09
C ARG A 246 -20.75 16.52 -10.19
N GLU A 247 -21.65 16.54 -9.21
CA GLU A 247 -21.95 15.44 -8.30
C GLU A 247 -22.47 14.20 -9.04
N ASP A 248 -23.34 14.38 -10.04
CA ASP A 248 -23.86 13.27 -10.85
C ASP A 248 -22.74 12.62 -11.68
N ILE A 249 -21.85 13.43 -12.24
CA ILE A 249 -20.67 12.94 -12.97
C ILE A 249 -19.75 12.14 -12.03
N ILE A 250 -19.39 12.71 -10.87
CA ILE A 250 -18.48 12.07 -9.91
C ILE A 250 -19.08 10.78 -9.33
N ALA A 251 -20.38 10.75 -9.04
CA ALA A 251 -21.07 9.52 -8.66
C ALA A 251 -21.05 8.47 -9.78
N GLY A 252 -21.19 8.90 -11.04
CA GLY A 252 -21.01 8.04 -12.21
C GLY A 252 -19.62 7.42 -12.30
N LEU A 253 -18.58 8.20 -12.00
CA LEU A 253 -17.19 7.72 -11.95
C LEU A 253 -16.95 6.73 -10.80
N CYS A 254 -17.53 6.95 -9.62
CA CYS A 254 -17.44 6.00 -8.50
C CYS A 254 -18.11 4.67 -8.85
N ARG A 255 -19.31 4.72 -9.45
CA ARG A 255 -20.03 3.53 -9.97
C ARG A 255 -19.24 2.82 -11.06
N ALA A 256 -18.56 3.56 -11.93
CA ALA A 256 -17.72 3.00 -12.97
C ALA A 256 -16.57 2.16 -12.41
N VAL A 257 -15.89 2.63 -11.35
CA VAL A 257 -14.81 1.87 -10.69
C VAL A 257 -15.32 0.55 -10.13
N ALA A 258 -16.40 0.58 -9.35
CA ALA A 258 -16.99 -0.62 -8.77
C ALA A 258 -17.46 -1.61 -9.86
N SER A 259 -18.13 -1.11 -10.89
CA SER A 259 -18.58 -1.92 -12.04
C SER A 259 -17.43 -2.57 -12.79
N ASN A 260 -16.37 -1.82 -13.09
CA ASN A 260 -15.19 -2.36 -13.75
C ASN A 260 -14.48 -3.40 -12.90
N TYR A 261 -14.37 -3.17 -11.59
CA TYR A 261 -13.82 -4.13 -10.66
C TYR A 261 -14.61 -5.45 -10.68
N LEU A 262 -15.95 -5.40 -10.56
CA LEU A 262 -16.80 -6.59 -10.56
C LEU A 262 -16.76 -7.33 -11.89
N ASN A 263 -16.72 -6.61 -13.01
CA ASN A 263 -16.68 -7.20 -14.36
C ASN A 263 -15.33 -7.83 -14.73
N ASN A 264 -14.23 -7.38 -14.11
CA ASN A 264 -12.89 -7.86 -14.42
C ASN A 264 -12.37 -8.80 -13.34
N VAL A 265 -12.24 -8.30 -12.12
CA VAL A 265 -11.61 -9.01 -11.00
C VAL A 265 -12.62 -9.91 -10.29
N GLY A 266 -13.85 -9.42 -10.10
CA GLY A 266 -14.95 -10.20 -9.51
C GLY A 266 -15.56 -11.25 -10.43
N LYS A 267 -15.18 -11.28 -11.72
CA LYS A 267 -15.80 -12.14 -12.73
C LYS A 267 -15.61 -13.61 -12.39
N GLY A 268 -16.73 -14.33 -12.29
CA GLY A 268 -16.75 -15.76 -11.98
C GLY A 268 -16.47 -16.08 -10.51
N LYS A 269 -16.28 -15.08 -9.65
CA LYS A 269 -16.10 -15.26 -8.20
C LYS A 269 -17.46 -15.22 -7.50
N LYS A 270 -17.61 -16.05 -6.47
CA LYS A 270 -18.78 -16.00 -5.58
C LYS A 270 -18.49 -15.00 -4.47
N ILE A 271 -19.06 -13.81 -4.57
CA ILE A 271 -18.96 -12.77 -3.53
C ILE A 271 -19.97 -13.10 -2.43
N VAL A 272 -19.47 -13.31 -1.21
CA VAL A 272 -20.27 -13.74 -0.06
C VAL A 272 -19.96 -12.83 1.12
N ALA A 273 -20.99 -12.45 1.87
CA ALA A 273 -20.84 -11.67 3.10
C ALA A 273 -20.31 -12.55 4.27
N PRO A 274 -19.57 -11.98 5.23
CA PRO A 274 -19.15 -10.58 5.31
C PRO A 274 -18.12 -10.20 4.25
N VAL A 275 -18.32 -9.01 3.66
CA VAL A 275 -17.41 -8.43 2.66
C VAL A 275 -16.62 -7.30 3.31
N VAL A 276 -15.30 -7.36 3.22
CA VAL A 276 -14.40 -6.27 3.65
C VAL A 276 -13.79 -5.61 2.43
N PHE A 277 -13.86 -4.29 2.34
CA PHE A 277 -13.22 -3.49 1.32
C PHE A 277 -12.04 -2.70 1.89
N GLN A 278 -10.88 -2.89 1.27
CA GLN A 278 -9.59 -2.38 1.71
C GLN A 278 -8.80 -1.76 0.54
N GLY A 279 -7.61 -1.25 0.83
CA GLY A 279 -6.81 -0.47 -0.13
C GLY A 279 -7.15 1.01 -0.10
N GLY A 280 -6.39 1.83 -0.83
CA GLY A 280 -6.56 3.30 -0.80
C GLY A 280 -7.95 3.76 -1.26
N VAL A 281 -8.55 3.07 -2.24
CA VAL A 281 -9.86 3.43 -2.77
C VAL A 281 -11.00 3.14 -1.79
N SER A 282 -10.79 2.28 -0.79
CA SER A 282 -11.78 2.04 0.28
C SER A 282 -12.10 3.30 1.09
N LYS A 283 -11.24 4.32 1.06
CA LYS A 283 -11.48 5.62 1.69
C LYS A 283 -12.49 6.49 0.95
N ASN A 284 -12.76 6.17 -0.31
CA ASN A 284 -13.76 6.88 -1.09
C ASN A 284 -15.16 6.31 -0.80
N VAL A 285 -15.90 7.00 0.07
CA VAL A 285 -17.26 6.59 0.48
C VAL A 285 -18.25 6.48 -0.68
N GLY A 286 -18.03 7.20 -1.78
CA GLY A 286 -18.82 7.06 -3.01
C GLY A 286 -18.60 5.71 -3.71
N VAL A 287 -17.37 5.20 -3.71
CA VAL A 287 -17.05 3.86 -4.24
C VAL A 287 -17.56 2.77 -3.30
N VAL A 288 -17.45 2.96 -1.98
CA VAL A 288 -18.06 2.05 -0.99
C VAL A 288 -19.56 1.93 -1.26
N ARG A 289 -20.26 3.06 -1.37
CA ARG A 289 -21.69 3.09 -1.69
C ARG A 289 -22.02 2.41 -3.01
N ALA A 290 -21.19 2.61 -4.04
CA ALA A 290 -21.36 1.95 -5.32
C ALA A 290 -21.24 0.42 -5.22
N PHE A 291 -20.31 -0.10 -4.43
CA PHE A 291 -20.23 -1.53 -4.16
C PHE A 291 -21.47 -2.05 -3.44
N GLU A 292 -21.93 -1.36 -2.40
CA GLU A 292 -23.13 -1.76 -1.66
C GLU A 292 -24.37 -1.81 -2.56
N ASP A 293 -24.58 -0.78 -3.38
CA ASP A 293 -25.69 -0.70 -4.33
C ASP A 293 -25.64 -1.84 -5.37
N MET A 294 -24.45 -2.21 -5.85
CA MET A 294 -24.27 -3.23 -6.88
C MET A 294 -24.31 -4.66 -6.34
N LEU A 295 -23.82 -4.88 -5.11
CA LEU A 295 -23.81 -6.19 -4.46
C LEU A 295 -25.11 -6.48 -3.71
N GLY A 296 -25.88 -5.44 -3.36
CA GLY A 296 -27.09 -5.57 -2.54
C GLY A 296 -26.80 -6.00 -1.10
N MET A 297 -25.59 -5.74 -0.59
CA MET A 297 -25.14 -6.10 0.75
C MET A 297 -24.18 -5.05 1.30
N SER A 298 -24.05 -4.98 2.62
CA SER A 298 -23.12 -4.07 3.30
C SER A 298 -21.66 -4.43 3.00
N VAL A 299 -20.82 -3.41 2.89
CA VAL A 299 -19.38 -3.57 2.70
C VAL A 299 -18.64 -2.91 3.86
N LEU A 300 -17.90 -3.69 4.62
CA LEU A 300 -17.14 -3.23 5.78
C LEU A 300 -15.85 -2.54 5.33
N VAL A 301 -15.49 -1.43 5.97
CA VAL A 301 -14.24 -0.71 5.70
C VAL A 301 -13.56 -0.37 7.01
N ASP A 302 -12.34 -0.88 7.21
CA ASP A 302 -11.56 -0.61 8.40
C ASP A 302 -10.89 0.79 8.35
N PRO A 303 -10.74 1.48 9.49
CA PRO A 303 -9.98 2.73 9.58
C PRO A 303 -8.55 2.60 9.03
N ASP A 304 -7.91 1.45 9.18
CA ASP A 304 -6.57 1.18 8.67
C ASP A 304 -6.57 0.20 7.47
N GLY A 305 -7.70 0.04 6.76
CA GLY A 305 -7.82 -0.92 5.65
C GLY A 305 -6.82 -0.71 4.50
N HIS A 306 -6.30 0.50 4.32
CA HIS A 306 -5.25 0.83 3.35
C HIS A 306 -3.85 0.33 3.76
N LEU A 307 -3.65 -0.09 5.02
CA LEU A 307 -2.41 -0.61 5.59
C LEU A 307 -2.46 -2.14 5.80
N MET A 308 -3.55 -2.80 5.41
CA MET A 308 -3.84 -4.19 5.78
C MET A 308 -2.77 -5.20 5.31
N GLY A 309 -2.15 -4.96 4.15
CA GLY A 309 -1.04 -5.79 3.67
C GLY A 309 0.18 -5.70 4.59
N ALA A 310 0.54 -4.48 5.01
CA ALA A 310 1.63 -4.26 5.95
C ALA A 310 1.30 -4.86 7.33
N PHE A 311 0.05 -4.68 7.79
CA PHE A 311 -0.43 -5.29 9.03
C PHE A 311 -0.32 -6.82 9.02
N GLY A 312 -0.87 -7.48 8.01
CA GLY A 312 -0.84 -8.94 7.94
C GLY A 312 0.57 -9.51 7.84
N VAL A 313 1.52 -8.83 7.16
CA VAL A 313 2.91 -9.31 7.14
C VAL A 313 3.64 -9.05 8.46
N ALA A 314 3.27 -8.01 9.22
CA ALA A 314 3.77 -7.79 10.58
C ALA A 314 3.30 -8.90 11.54
N LEU A 315 2.04 -9.34 11.42
CA LEU A 315 1.51 -10.49 12.18
C LEU A 315 2.29 -11.77 11.87
N LEU A 316 2.56 -12.04 10.59
CA LEU A 316 3.35 -13.21 10.19
C LEU A 316 4.80 -13.13 10.70
N ALA A 317 5.40 -11.95 10.71
CA ALA A 317 6.72 -11.75 11.31
C ALA A 317 6.73 -12.05 12.82
N ALA A 318 5.65 -11.66 13.51
CA ALA A 318 5.48 -11.95 14.93
C ALA A 318 5.32 -13.45 15.22
N GLU A 319 4.55 -14.16 14.39
CA GLU A 319 4.41 -15.62 14.47
C GLU A 319 5.73 -16.35 14.24
N ALA A 320 6.49 -15.94 13.21
CA ALA A 320 7.80 -16.52 12.91
C ALA A 320 8.79 -16.33 14.08
N SER A 321 8.81 -15.14 14.67
CA SER A 321 9.66 -14.84 15.82
C SER A 321 9.29 -15.68 17.06
N ALA A 322 8.00 -15.89 17.31
CA ALA A 322 7.54 -16.75 18.41
C ALA A 322 7.90 -18.23 18.20
N ALA A 323 7.80 -18.73 16.97
CA ALA A 323 8.16 -20.11 16.64
C ALA A 323 9.67 -20.39 16.86
N GLU A 324 10.54 -19.43 16.54
CA GLU A 324 11.97 -19.53 16.81
C GLU A 324 12.30 -19.55 18.32
N ALA A 325 11.56 -18.79 19.13
CA ALA A 325 11.69 -18.81 20.58
C ALA A 325 11.21 -20.13 21.22
N GLY A 326 10.16 -20.75 20.67
CA GLY A 326 9.61 -22.02 21.15
C GLY A 326 10.38 -23.27 20.69
N ALA A 327 11.11 -23.20 19.57
CA ALA A 327 11.89 -24.32 19.02
C ALA A 327 13.19 -24.61 19.82
N GLY A 328 13.53 -23.79 20.81
CA GLY A 328 14.64 -24.00 21.73
C GLY A 328 14.36 -25.06 22.80
N SER A 329 14.15 -26.34 22.44
CA SER A 329 14.39 -27.45 23.38
C SER A 329 14.55 -28.86 22.79
N THR A 330 14.42 -29.12 21.48
CA THR A 330 14.72 -30.48 20.94
C THR A 330 15.18 -30.46 19.48
N GLY A 331 16.46 -30.77 19.25
CA GLY A 331 16.94 -31.24 17.93
C GLY A 331 18.18 -30.51 17.41
N ALA A 332 19.34 -31.15 17.57
CA ALA A 332 20.60 -30.73 16.98
C ALA A 332 20.58 -30.89 15.44
N GLY A 333 21.04 -29.86 14.71
CA GLY A 333 21.43 -30.02 13.30
C GLY A 333 20.96 -28.96 12.30
N ALA A 334 21.07 -27.67 12.61
CA ALA A 334 21.21 -26.58 11.64
C ALA A 334 21.91 -25.42 12.33
N SER A 335 22.79 -24.70 11.63
CA SER A 335 23.73 -23.72 12.20
C SER A 335 23.08 -22.79 13.23
N SER A 336 23.60 -22.87 14.45
CA SER A 336 23.54 -21.90 15.54
C SER A 336 23.21 -20.47 15.09
N ARG A 337 21.93 -20.09 15.12
CA ARG A 337 21.50 -18.72 15.43
C ARG A 337 20.85 -18.78 16.81
N THR A 338 21.70 -18.92 17.83
CA THR A 338 21.33 -18.86 19.24
C THR A 338 20.87 -17.45 19.59
N ALA A 339 19.68 -17.32 20.20
CA ALA A 339 19.24 -16.36 21.24
C ALA A 339 19.47 -14.84 21.11
N ASP A 340 20.29 -14.35 20.18
CA ASP A 340 20.54 -12.94 19.88
C ASP A 340 20.14 -12.69 18.41
N CYS A 341 18.85 -12.78 18.09
CA CYS A 341 18.37 -12.01 16.95
C CYS A 341 18.49 -10.54 17.36
N GLU A 342 19.59 -9.90 16.95
CA GLU A 342 19.80 -8.48 17.19
C GLU A 342 18.55 -7.72 16.76
N ALA A 343 18.16 -6.75 17.58
CA ALA A 343 17.03 -5.87 17.30
C ALA A 343 17.15 -5.31 15.89
N PHE A 344 16.03 -5.10 15.21
CA PHE A 344 16.07 -4.36 13.96
C PHE A 344 16.65 -2.96 14.22
N ASP A 345 17.79 -2.67 13.56
CA ASP A 345 18.45 -1.39 13.65
C ASP A 345 17.94 -0.45 12.55
N PHE A 346 17.20 0.58 12.97
CA PHE A 346 16.64 1.60 12.09
C PHE A 346 17.73 2.44 11.41
N GLN A 347 18.90 2.62 12.02
CA GLN A 347 19.97 3.45 11.49
C GLN A 347 20.78 2.72 10.42
N ALA A 348 21.03 1.42 10.62
CA ALA A 348 21.69 0.57 9.65
C ALA A 348 21.00 0.55 8.27
N VAL A 349 19.70 0.86 8.18
CA VAL A 349 19.02 0.92 6.87
C VAL A 349 19.57 2.06 6.00
N GLY A 350 20.10 3.13 6.59
CA GLY A 350 20.66 4.30 5.89
C GLY A 350 22.05 4.11 5.30
N ASP A 351 22.89 3.27 5.92
CA ASP A 351 24.35 3.38 5.77
C ASP A 351 24.97 2.60 4.59
N PHE A 352 24.18 1.78 3.88
CA PHE A 352 24.72 0.86 2.86
C PHE A 352 24.22 1.17 1.45
N ALA A 353 25.10 0.98 0.45
CA ALA A 353 24.78 1.18 -0.96
C ALA A 353 24.17 -0.10 -1.56
N PHE A 354 22.86 -0.08 -1.80
CA PHE A 354 22.17 -1.15 -2.52
C PHE A 354 22.24 -0.91 -4.02
N LYS A 355 22.70 -1.91 -4.76
CA LYS A 355 22.73 -1.89 -6.22
C LYS A 355 22.06 -3.16 -6.76
N THR A 356 21.19 -2.99 -7.74
CA THR A 356 20.64 -4.10 -8.50
C THR A 356 21.38 -4.22 -9.84
N ARG A 357 21.78 -5.42 -10.22
CA ARG A 357 22.29 -5.71 -11.57
C ARG A 357 21.45 -6.80 -12.20
N GLU A 358 21.22 -6.67 -13.49
CA GLU A 358 20.52 -7.66 -14.30
C GLU A 358 21.54 -8.59 -14.98
N ILE A 359 21.27 -9.90 -14.95
CA ILE A 359 22.05 -10.91 -15.66
C ILE A 359 21.09 -11.77 -16.48
N GLU A 360 21.43 -12.03 -17.74
CA GLU A 360 20.67 -12.93 -18.59
C GLU A 360 21.24 -14.36 -18.51
N CYS A 361 20.40 -15.34 -18.17
CA CYS A 361 20.78 -16.75 -18.12
C CYS A 361 20.66 -17.43 -19.50
N ALA A 362 21.79 -17.60 -20.18
CA ALA A 362 21.88 -18.27 -21.48
C ALA A 362 21.92 -19.83 -21.44
N LYS A 363 21.52 -20.46 -20.32
CA LYS A 363 21.65 -21.93 -20.15
C LYS A 363 20.59 -22.74 -20.91
N CYS A 364 19.51 -22.11 -21.35
CA CYS A 364 18.50 -22.72 -22.22
C CYS A 364 17.75 -21.62 -22.98
N ALA A 365 16.84 -22.02 -23.88
CA ALA A 365 16.05 -21.11 -24.71
C ALA A 365 15.11 -20.17 -23.93
N ASN A 366 15.00 -20.30 -22.60
CA ASN A 366 14.18 -19.40 -21.79
C ASN A 366 14.87 -18.05 -21.51
N HIS A 367 16.20 -17.93 -21.66
CA HIS A 367 16.94 -16.67 -21.48
C HIS A 367 16.45 -15.85 -20.27
N CYS A 368 16.43 -16.48 -19.09
CA CYS A 368 15.80 -15.87 -17.92
C CYS A 368 16.56 -14.61 -17.50
N GLU A 369 15.82 -13.51 -17.31
CA GLU A 369 16.29 -12.31 -16.65
C GLU A 369 16.43 -12.58 -15.14
N ILE A 370 17.63 -12.39 -14.60
CA ILE A 370 17.93 -12.59 -13.18
C ILE A 370 18.36 -11.27 -12.57
N ILE A 371 17.59 -10.82 -11.58
CA ILE A 371 17.91 -9.64 -10.79
C ILE A 371 18.81 -10.07 -9.64
N CYS A 372 20.01 -9.49 -9.59
CA CYS A 372 20.99 -9.70 -8.53
C CYS A 372 21.06 -8.45 -7.65
N VAL A 373 20.89 -8.62 -6.34
CA VAL A 373 20.94 -7.52 -5.36
C VAL A 373 22.26 -7.55 -4.63
N TYR A 374 22.98 -6.44 -4.67
CA TYR A 374 24.25 -6.26 -4.01
C TYR A 374 24.13 -5.26 -2.86
N ARG A 375 24.78 -5.57 -1.75
CA ARG A 375 25.05 -4.65 -0.64
C ARG A 375 26.57 -4.51 -0.53
N ASP A 376 27.07 -3.29 -0.69
CA ASP A 376 28.52 -2.99 -0.63
C ASP A 376 29.36 -3.93 -1.52
N GLU A 377 28.89 -4.14 -2.75
CA GLU A 377 29.45 -5.04 -3.78
C GLU A 377 29.40 -6.55 -3.45
N GLN A 378 28.80 -6.97 -2.33
CA GLN A 378 28.51 -8.37 -2.03
C GLN A 378 27.10 -8.74 -2.47
N LEU A 379 26.96 -9.86 -3.18
CA LEU A 379 25.66 -10.39 -3.59
C LEU A 379 24.92 -10.89 -2.35
N ILE A 380 23.74 -10.34 -2.07
CA ILE A 380 22.93 -10.73 -0.92
C ILE A 380 21.73 -11.58 -1.31
N ASP A 381 21.17 -11.38 -2.50
CA ASP A 381 20.04 -12.16 -3.00
C ASP A 381 19.97 -12.11 -4.54
N SER A 382 19.32 -13.09 -5.15
CA SER A 382 18.96 -13.06 -6.56
C SER A 382 17.66 -13.80 -6.85
N TRP A 383 16.93 -13.35 -7.88
CA TRP A 383 15.72 -14.02 -8.34
C TRP A 383 15.45 -13.77 -9.83
N GLY A 384 14.55 -14.57 -10.41
CA GLY A 384 14.13 -14.47 -11.81
C GLY A 384 14.41 -15.73 -12.63
N ASN A 385 15.22 -16.64 -12.11
CA ASN A 385 15.46 -17.95 -12.73
C ASN A 385 14.19 -18.84 -12.69
N ARG A 386 13.91 -19.51 -13.82
CA ARG A 386 12.80 -20.48 -13.93
C ARG A 386 13.18 -21.92 -13.53
N CYS A 387 14.47 -22.18 -13.36
CA CYS A 387 14.99 -23.48 -12.96
C CYS A 387 16.25 -23.31 -12.11
N ASP A 388 16.64 -24.36 -11.37
CA ASP A 388 17.79 -24.33 -10.46
C ASP A 388 19.12 -24.07 -11.18
N GLN A 389 19.22 -24.44 -12.46
CA GLN A 389 20.41 -24.18 -13.27
C GLN A 389 20.66 -22.68 -13.42
N GLY A 390 19.62 -21.85 -13.44
CA GLY A 390 19.76 -20.39 -13.54
C GLY A 390 20.03 -19.70 -12.20
N ALA A 391 20.11 -20.41 -11.07
CA ALA A 391 20.27 -19.76 -9.77
C ALA A 391 21.64 -19.10 -9.63
N VAL A 392 21.66 -17.82 -9.21
CA VAL A 392 22.87 -17.09 -8.81
C VAL A 392 22.86 -17.00 -7.29
N ARG A 393 23.85 -17.60 -6.61
CA ARG A 393 23.85 -17.68 -5.14
C ARG A 393 24.83 -16.68 -4.55
N ALA A 394 24.41 -16.03 -3.47
CA ALA A 394 25.31 -15.30 -2.58
C ALA A 394 26.44 -16.25 -2.12
N GLY A 395 27.67 -15.75 -2.15
CA GLY A 395 28.88 -16.50 -1.83
C GLY A 395 29.22 -16.52 -0.36
#